data_AF-A0A197SVS2-F1
#
_entry.id   AF-A0A197SVS2-F1
#
_cell.length_a   1.000
_cell.length_b   1.000
_cell.length_c   1.000
_cell.angle_alpha   90.00
_cell.angle_beta   90.00
_cell.angle_gamma   90.00
#
_symmetry.space_group_name_H-M   'P 1'
#
loop_
_entity.id
_entity.type
_entity.pdbx_description
1 polymer ?
#
loop_
_entity_poly.entity_id
_entity_poly.type
_entity_poly.pdbx_seq_one_letter_code
_entity_poly.pdbx_strand_id
1 'polypeptide(L)' 'MSGQTPTLERFSPLWEAPAAPPRWVIWHAGEGESLVFDRKFNVPFDVDDVLLGEVLRRMREAGAPEGDAYPGRPCG' A
#
# COMPACT_ATOMS: atom_id res chain seq x y z
N MET A 1 11.85 -6.73 -26.28
CA MET A 1 10.84 -6.56 -25.22
C MET A 1 11.36 -5.47 -24.29
N SER A 2 10.82 -4.26 -24.37
CA SER A 2 11.24 -3.17 -23.49
C SER A 2 10.72 -3.47 -22.09
N GLY A 3 11.58 -4.03 -21.24
CA GLY A 3 11.31 -4.18 -19.81
C GLY A 3 11.28 -2.79 -19.19
N GLN A 4 10.10 -2.18 -19.14
CA GLN A 4 9.90 -0.92 -18.43
C GLN A 4 10.15 -1.24 -16.96
N THR A 5 11.34 -0.89 -16.46
CA THR A 5 11.65 -0.99 -15.04
C THR A 5 10.55 -0.24 -14.30
N PRO A 6 9.78 -0.88 -13.40
CA PRO A 6 8.78 -0.16 -12.64
C PRO A 6 9.49 0.96 -11.90
N THR A 7 9.24 2.20 -12.29
CA THR A 7 9.83 3.37 -11.64
C THR A 7 9.03 3.67 -10.40
N LEU A 8 9.70 3.88 -9.28
CA LEU A 8 9.09 4.19 -7.99
C LEU A 8 8.09 5.36 -8.05
N GLU A 9 8.27 6.26 -9.02
CA GLU A 9 7.37 7.37 -9.31
C GLU A 9 5.92 6.95 -9.57
N ARG A 10 5.67 5.76 -10.14
CA ARG A 10 4.30 5.26 -10.35
C ARG A 10 3.53 5.05 -9.05
N PHE A 11 4.24 4.92 -7.94
CA PHE A 11 3.67 4.68 -6.62
C PHE A 11 3.54 5.97 -5.81
N SER A 12 3.89 7.15 -6.37
CA SER A 12 3.71 8.45 -5.69
C SER A 12 2.35 8.64 -5.01
N PRO A 13 1.22 8.20 -5.60
CA PRO A 13 -0.08 8.39 -4.98
C PRO A 13 -0.28 7.63 -3.65
N LEU A 14 0.60 6.70 -3.30
CA LEU A 14 0.53 5.94 -2.05
C LEU A 14 0.99 6.75 -0.83
N TRP A 15 1.84 7.75 -1.03
CA TRP A 15 2.40 8.61 0.02
C TRP A 15 2.16 10.10 -0.24
N GLU A 16 1.21 10.42 -1.13
CA GLU A 16 0.67 11.78 -1.25
C GLU A 16 -0.19 12.13 -0.04
N ALA A 17 -0.35 13.43 0.22
CA ALA A 17 -1.11 13.93 1.37
C ALA A 17 -2.50 13.26 1.44
N PRO A 18 -2.86 12.62 2.56
CA PRO A 18 -4.00 11.73 2.59
C PRO A 18 -5.33 12.50 2.48
N ALA A 19 -6.20 12.03 1.59
CA ALA A 19 -7.63 12.30 1.71
C ALA A 19 -8.16 11.63 2.98
N ALA A 20 -9.18 12.22 3.64
CA ALA A 20 -9.83 11.62 4.80
C ALA A 20 -11.19 11.00 4.39
N PRO A 21 -11.40 9.68 4.54
CA PRO A 21 -10.48 8.68 5.09
C PRO A 21 -9.38 8.25 4.10
N PRO A 22 -8.19 7.85 4.59
CA PRO A 22 -7.07 7.42 3.75
C PRO A 22 -7.44 6.19 2.93
N ARG A 23 -7.19 6.27 1.62
CA ARG A 23 -7.43 5.17 0.67
C ARG A 23 -6.45 4.02 0.87
N TRP A 24 -5.17 4.36 1.01
CA TRP A 24 -4.08 3.41 1.10
C TRP A 24 -3.71 3.20 2.56
N VAL A 25 -3.51 1.95 2.94
CA VAL A 25 -3.02 1.58 4.27
C VAL A 25 -1.99 0.47 4.15
N ILE A 26 -1.13 0.37 5.16
CA ILE A 26 -0.23 -0.77 5.32
C ILE A 26 -0.98 -1.83 6.12
N TRP A 27 -1.07 -3.03 5.56
CA TRP A 27 -1.73 -4.16 6.22
C TRP A 27 -0.71 -5.27 6.50
N HIS A 28 -0.69 -5.73 7.73
CA HIS A 28 0.06 -6.93 8.12
C HIS A 28 -0.87 -8.15 7.94
N ALA A 29 -0.70 -8.87 6.84
CA ALA A 29 -1.58 -9.99 6.48
C ALA A 29 -1.35 -11.26 7.33
N GLY A 30 -0.38 -11.20 8.27
CA GLY A 30 0.08 -12.33 9.05
C GLY A 30 1.47 -12.79 8.61
N GLU A 31 2.10 -13.68 9.38
CA GLU A 31 3.40 -14.31 9.03
C GLU A 31 4.55 -13.34 8.68
N GLY A 32 4.48 -12.11 9.19
CA GLY A 32 5.47 -11.05 8.90
C GLY A 32 5.31 -10.40 7.52
N GLU A 33 4.26 -10.73 6.78
CA GLU A 33 3.97 -10.13 5.48
C GLU A 33 3.30 -8.76 5.66
N SER A 34 3.89 -7.74 5.05
CA SER A 34 3.34 -6.38 5.01
C SER A 34 3.06 -6.00 3.57
N LEU A 35 1.83 -5.58 3.30
CA LEU A 35 1.38 -5.22 1.96
C LEU A 35 0.61 -3.91 1.97
N VAL A 36 0.48 -3.30 0.78
CA VAL A 36 -0.34 -2.11 0.58
C VAL A 36 -1.76 -2.54 0.31
N PHE A 37 -2.74 -1.99 1.03
CA PHE A 37 -4.14 -2.30 0.81
C PHE A 37 -4.91 -1.09 0.27
N ASP A 38 -5.69 -1.31 -0.78
CA ASP A 38 -6.59 -0.30 -1.35
C ASP A 38 -7.98 -0.40 -0.70
N ARG A 39 -8.30 0.52 0.20
CA ARG A 39 -9.61 0.58 0.85
C ARG A 39 -10.74 1.02 -0.10
N LYS A 40 -10.43 1.61 -1.25
CA LYS A 40 -11.42 1.97 -2.27
C LYS A 40 -11.92 0.73 -3.00
N PHE A 41 -11.02 -0.16 -3.38
CA PHE A 41 -11.34 -1.39 -4.11
C PHE A 41 -11.44 -2.63 -3.22
N ASN A 42 -11.11 -2.50 -1.94
CA ASN A 42 -11.17 -3.56 -0.95
C ASN A 42 -10.23 -4.75 -1.27
N VAL A 43 -9.04 -4.48 -1.80
CA VAL A 43 -8.08 -5.49 -2.24
C VAL A 43 -6.63 -5.10 -1.91
N PRO A 44 -5.72 -6.07 -1.78
CA PRO A 44 -4.27 -5.81 -1.82
C PRO A 44 -3.91 -5.07 -3.11
N PHE A 45 -3.12 -4.02 -2.99
CA PHE A 45 -2.57 -3.27 -4.11
C PHE A 45 -1.28 -3.92 -4.57
N ASP A 46 -1.21 -4.22 -5.87
CA ASP A 46 -0.07 -4.90 -6.48
C ASP A 46 1.16 -3.98 -6.54
N VAL A 47 2.17 -4.31 -5.74
CA VAL A 47 3.47 -3.64 -5.69
C VAL A 47 4.53 -4.70 -5.91
N ASP A 48 5.42 -4.45 -6.86
CA ASP A 48 6.56 -5.33 -7.13
C ASP A 48 7.41 -5.54 -5.85
N ASP A 49 7.72 -6.78 -5.53
CA ASP A 49 8.50 -7.18 -4.34
C ASP A 49 9.82 -6.42 -4.23
N VAL A 50 10.47 -6.10 -5.36
CA VAL A 50 11.75 -5.36 -5.36
C VAL A 50 11.59 -3.90 -4.92
N LEU A 51 10.38 -3.36 -4.98
CA LEU A 51 10.03 -1.99 -4.61
C LEU A 51 9.21 -1.90 -3.32
N LEU A 52 8.61 -3.01 -2.89
CA LEU A 52 7.70 -3.06 -1.74
C LEU A 52 8.32 -2.43 -0.48
N GLY A 53 9.56 -2.76 -0.15
CA GLY A 53 10.24 -2.21 1.03
C GLY A 53 10.34 -0.68 1.01
N GLU A 54 10.66 -0.09 -0.14
CA GLU A 54 10.78 1.36 -0.32
C GLU A 54 9.40 2.05 -0.36
N VAL A 55 8.41 1.40 -0.97
CA VAL A 55 7.01 1.87 -0.95
C VAL A 55 6.48 1.95 0.49
N LEU A 56 6.66 0.87 1.27
CA LEU A 56 6.25 0.83 2.67
C LEU A 56 6.97 1.88 3.51
N ARG A 57 8.28 2.09 3.28
CA ARG A 57 9.05 3.15 3.96
C ARG A 57 8.44 4.53 3.70
N ARG A 58 8.16 4.88 2.44
CA ARG A 58 7.58 6.19 2.07
C ARG A 58 6.16 6.38 2.60
N MET A 59 5.34 5.33 2.58
CA MET A 59 4.01 5.36 3.18
C MET A 59 4.07 5.64 4.69
N ARG A 60 4.98 5.00 5.43
CA ARG A 60 5.20 5.27 6.86
C ARG A 60 5.65 6.70 7.11
N GLU A 61 6.57 7.22 6.29
CA GLU A 61 7.02 8.62 6.37
C GLU A 61 5.90 9.63 6.10
N ALA A 62 4.93 9.28 5.26
CA ALA A 62 3.73 10.06 5.01
C ALA A 62 2.62 9.87 6.06
N GLY A 63 2.81 9.00 7.06
CA GLY A 63 1.83 8.74 8.11
C GLY A 63 0.66 7.87 7.67
N ALA A 64 0.86 6.98 6.69
CA ALA A 64 -0.16 6.01 6.30
C ALA A 64 -0.57 5.15 7.50
N PRO A 65 -1.89 4.87 7.70
CA PRO A 65 -2.32 3.94 8.73
C PRO A 65 -1.73 2.54 8.51
N GLU A 66 -1.33 1.90 9.60
CA GLU A 66 -0.67 0.59 9.61
C GLU A 66 -1.29 -0.30 10.69
N GLY A 67 -1.49 -1.58 10.41
CA GLY A 67 -1.97 -2.55 11.40
C GLY A 67 -2.33 -3.93 10.85
N ASP A 68 -2.65 -4.85 11.76
CA ASP A 68 -2.94 -6.26 11.47
C ASP A 68 -4.43 -6.51 11.20
N ALA A 69 -5.30 -5.65 11.74
CA ALA A 69 -6.74 -5.76 11.54
C ALA A 69 -7.07 -5.61 10.05
N TYR A 70 -7.95 -6.46 9.53
CA TYR A 70 -8.38 -6.39 8.15
C TYR A 70 -8.90 -4.97 7.81
N PRO A 71 -8.24 -4.23 6.91
CA PRO A 71 -8.51 -2.80 6.67
C PRO A 71 -9.71 -2.56 5.74
N GLY A 72 -10.22 -3.63 5.16
CA GLY A 72 -11.33 -3.62 4.24
C GLY A 72 -12.68 -3.35 4.91
N ARG A 73 -13.72 -3.33 4.08
CA ARG A 73 -15.10 -3.31 4.54
C ARG A 73 -15.54 -4.76 4.79
N PRO A 74 -16.34 -5.02 5.83
CA PRO A 74 -16.97 -6.33 5.98
C PRO A 74 -17.78 -6.64 4.72
N CYS A 75 -17.62 -7.84 4.18
CA CYS A 75 -18.50 -8.36 3.14
C CYS A 75 -19.88 -8.56 3.78
N GLY A 76 -20.83 -7.71 3.40
CA GLY A 76 -22.25 -7.86 3.74
C GLY A 76 -22.99 -8.68 2.71
#